data_AF-A0A7I4XXV2-F1
#
_entry.id   AF-A0A7I4XXV2-F1
#
_cell.length_a   1.000
_cell.length_b   1.000
_cell.length_c   1.000
_cell.angle_alpha   90.00
_cell.angle_beta   90.00
_cell.angle_gamma   90.00
#
_symmetry.space_group_name_H-M   'P 1'
#
loop_
_entity.id
_entity.type
_entity.pdbx_description
1 polymer ?
#
loop_
_entity_poly.entity_id
_entity_poly.type
_entity_poly.pdbx_seq_one_letter_code
_entity_poly.pdbx_strand_id
1 'polypeptide(L)'
;MNYVLLLTLLVPTVVAQCSFKKGNIISIWKVKGNTLWIEFINKNITNEHWTGIAFGENMYKLEIVVAKIMNNEASLVTGHTFSYGGVKEDPMPSVEEKLLSYNSNVLKFGFTRPLGKNGPREHSLKECQKWHFMKEGDIVAGDLFSHRRATDSMNVCLKDCMWHVI
;
A
#
# COMPACT_ATOMS: atom_id res chain seq x y z
N MET A 1 -41.97 7.91 -42.16
CA MET A 1 -41.57 7.03 -41.05
C MET A 1 -40.29 7.62 -40.47
N ASN A 2 -40.41 8.43 -39.41
CA ASN A 2 -39.27 9.16 -38.84
C ASN A 2 -38.47 8.23 -37.92
N TYR A 3 -37.24 7.91 -38.32
CA TYR A 3 -36.27 7.24 -37.46
C TYR A 3 -35.64 8.28 -36.53
N VAL A 4 -36.04 8.27 -35.26
CA VAL A 4 -35.31 8.98 -34.19
C VAL A 4 -34.08 8.15 -33.86
N LEU A 5 -32.90 8.63 -34.27
CA LEU A 5 -31.62 8.05 -33.86
C LEU A 5 -31.33 8.48 -32.41
N LEU A 6 -31.45 7.54 -31.47
CA LEU A 6 -31.05 7.75 -30.08
C LEU A 6 -29.52 7.65 -30.00
N LEU A 7 -28.84 8.79 -29.99
CA LEU A 7 -27.39 8.86 -29.83
C LEU A 7 -27.07 8.59 -28.34
N THR A 8 -26.63 7.38 -28.01
CA THR A 8 -26.14 7.07 -26.66
C THR A 8 -24.74 7.65 -26.49
N LEU A 9 -24.62 8.75 -25.75
CA LEU A 9 -23.33 9.29 -25.31
C LEU A 9 -22.71 8.33 -24.29
N LEU A 10 -21.70 7.58 -24.72
CA LEU A 10 -20.78 6.87 -23.82
C LEU A 10 -19.90 7.91 -23.14
N VAL A 11 -20.26 8.31 -21.92
CA VAL A 11 -19.39 9.14 -21.08
C VAL A 11 -18.24 8.25 -20.60
N PRO A 12 -16.96 8.57 -20.91
CA PRO A 12 -15.84 7.81 -20.37
C PRO A 12 -15.81 8.01 -18.85
N THR A 13 -16.07 6.94 -18.10
CA THR A 13 -15.91 6.94 -16.64
C THR A 13 -14.43 6.93 -16.32
N VAL A 14 -13.90 8.09 -15.92
CA VAL A 14 -12.53 8.17 -15.41
C VAL A 14 -12.51 7.55 -14.03
N VAL A 15 -11.97 6.35 -13.93
CA VAL A 15 -11.64 5.72 -12.64
C VAL A 15 -10.63 6.63 -11.94
N ALA A 16 -11.08 7.35 -10.90
CA ALA A 16 -10.17 8.09 -10.03
C ALA A 16 -9.22 7.08 -9.38
N GLN A 17 -7.95 7.18 -9.78
CA GLN A 17 -6.86 6.35 -9.30
C GLN A 17 -5.72 7.28 -8.93
N CYS A 18 -5.20 7.09 -7.73
CA CYS A 18 -4.03 7.80 -7.25
C CYS A 18 -2.82 6.88 -7.32
N SER A 19 -1.64 7.48 -7.41
CA SER A 19 -0.41 6.71 -7.47
C SER A 19 0.79 7.46 -6.90
N PHE A 20 1.79 6.68 -6.53
CA PHE A 20 3.12 7.10 -6.18
C PHE A 20 4.11 6.35 -7.06
N LYS A 21 5.11 7.04 -7.62
CA LYS A 21 6.18 6.42 -8.41
C LYS A 21 7.50 7.12 -8.15
N LYS A 22 8.48 6.37 -7.65
CA LYS A 22 9.85 6.85 -7.48
C LYS A 22 10.85 5.69 -7.50
N GLY A 23 11.88 5.82 -8.35
CA GLY A 23 12.87 4.76 -8.56
C GLY A 23 12.20 3.44 -8.93
N ASN A 24 12.44 2.40 -8.12
CA ASN A 24 11.92 1.05 -8.32
C ASN A 24 10.56 0.81 -7.66
N ILE A 25 10.00 1.81 -6.97
CA ILE A 25 8.73 1.71 -6.26
C ILE A 25 7.61 2.33 -7.09
N ILE A 26 6.52 1.57 -7.23
CA ILE A 26 5.24 2.04 -7.75
C ILE A 26 4.18 1.61 -6.76
N SER A 27 3.31 2.53 -6.35
CA SER A 27 2.08 2.19 -5.64
C SER A 27 0.90 2.84 -6.31
N ILE A 28 -0.19 2.08 -6.43
CA ILE A 28 -1.43 2.49 -7.05
C ILE A 28 -2.54 2.21 -6.07
N TRP A 29 -3.46 3.16 -5.88
CA TRP A 29 -4.60 2.94 -5.02
C TRP A 29 -5.89 3.55 -5.54
N LYS A 30 -6.99 2.94 -5.13
CA LYS A 30 -8.36 3.35 -5.44
C LYS A 30 -9.27 3.06 -4.27
N VAL A 31 -10.33 3.85 -4.16
CA VAL A 31 -11.35 3.68 -3.12
C VAL A 31 -12.68 3.30 -3.76
N LYS A 32 -13.29 2.23 -3.27
CA LYS A 32 -14.65 1.80 -3.63
C LYS A 32 -15.49 1.69 -2.37
N GLY A 33 -16.47 2.57 -2.21
CA GLY A 33 -17.26 2.67 -0.97
C GLY A 33 -16.34 3.00 0.22
N ASN A 34 -16.33 2.13 1.24
CA ASN A 34 -15.47 2.27 2.43
C ASN A 34 -14.22 1.38 2.39
N THR A 35 -13.87 0.85 1.22
CA THR A 35 -12.72 -0.06 1.05
C THR A 35 -11.65 0.58 0.19
N LEU A 36 -10.44 0.61 0.74
CA LEU A 36 -9.22 0.96 0.03
C LEU A 36 -8.63 -0.29 -0.62
N TRP A 37 -8.26 -0.19 -1.89
CA TRP A 37 -7.43 -1.17 -2.57
C TRP A 37 -6.09 -0.53 -2.91
N ILE A 38 -5.00 -1.19 -2.54
CA ILE A 38 -3.62 -0.79 -2.86
C ILE A 38 -2.96 -1.91 -3.64
N GLU A 39 -2.22 -1.54 -4.67
CA GLU A 39 -1.18 -2.34 -5.30
C GLU A 39 0.17 -1.65 -5.08
N PHE A 40 1.20 -2.43 -4.81
CA PHE A 40 2.56 -1.99 -4.61
C PHE A 40 3.50 -2.90 -5.39
N ILE A 41 4.45 -2.28 -6.10
CA ILE A 41 5.44 -2.95 -6.92
C ILE A 41 6.81 -2.45 -6.49
N ASN A 42 7.72 -3.39 -6.21
CA ASN A 42 9.14 -3.13 -6.07
C ASN A 42 9.89 -3.90 -7.16
N LYS A 43 10.51 -3.18 -8.08
CA LYS A 43 11.20 -3.77 -9.25
C LYS A 43 12.61 -4.27 -8.96
N ASN A 44 13.10 -4.13 -7.73
CA ASN A 44 14.44 -4.54 -7.35
C ASN A 44 14.53 -4.76 -5.84
N ILE A 45 13.91 -5.83 -5.37
CA ILE A 45 14.08 -6.35 -4.02
C ILE A 45 14.70 -7.74 -4.08
N THR A 46 15.64 -8.01 -3.19
CA THR A 46 16.38 -9.28 -3.12
C THR A 46 15.94 -10.09 -1.91
N ASN A 47 16.38 -11.35 -1.86
CA ASN A 47 16.18 -12.21 -0.70
C ASN A 47 16.73 -11.60 0.60
N GLU A 48 16.13 -11.96 1.73
CA GLU A 48 16.44 -11.45 3.09
C GLU A 48 16.21 -9.94 3.27
N HIS A 49 15.28 -9.38 2.48
CA HIS A 49 14.88 -7.99 2.60
C HIS A 49 13.36 -7.87 2.67
N TRP A 50 12.90 -6.73 3.19
CA TRP A 50 11.50 -6.36 3.22
C TRP A 50 11.28 -5.00 2.56
N THR A 51 10.07 -4.77 2.06
CA THR A 51 9.59 -3.47 1.54
C THR A 51 8.16 -3.26 2.03
N GLY A 52 7.62 -2.05 1.90
CA GLY A 52 6.28 -1.82 2.41
C GLY A 52 5.76 -0.40 2.25
N ILE A 53 4.55 -0.23 2.75
CA ILE A 53 3.84 1.04 2.84
C ILE A 53 3.42 1.28 4.28
N ALA A 54 3.65 2.49 4.78
CA ALA A 54 3.30 2.89 6.14
C ALA A 54 2.37 4.10 6.16
N PHE A 55 1.52 4.17 7.17
CA PHE A 55 0.49 5.20 7.35
C PHE A 55 0.71 5.94 8.68
N GLY A 56 0.78 7.26 8.62
CA GLY A 56 0.92 8.14 9.78
C GLY A 56 1.91 9.28 9.57
N GLU A 57 1.94 10.25 10.48
CA GLU A 57 2.65 11.52 10.25
C GLU A 57 4.17 11.47 10.38
N ASN A 58 4.67 10.63 11.28
CA ASN A 58 6.09 10.48 11.57
C ASN A 58 6.37 9.04 12.05
N MET A 59 7.65 8.67 12.16
CA MET A 59 8.09 7.31 12.51
C MET A 59 7.64 6.82 13.89
N TYR A 60 6.98 7.64 14.70
CA TYR A 60 6.34 7.16 15.92
C TYR A 60 4.95 6.60 15.61
N LYS A 61 4.74 5.32 15.89
CA LYS A 61 3.43 4.65 15.81
C LYS A 61 2.87 4.55 14.38
N LEU A 62 3.73 4.43 13.37
CA LEU A 62 3.25 4.10 12.03
C LEU A 62 2.61 2.71 12.04
N GLU A 63 1.50 2.57 11.34
CA GLU A 63 0.98 1.27 10.92
C GLU A 63 1.55 0.91 9.55
N ILE A 64 2.05 -0.30 9.37
CA ILE A 64 2.83 -0.70 8.20
C ILE A 64 2.28 -2.00 7.63
N VAL A 65 2.17 -2.05 6.30
CA VAL A 65 2.00 -3.30 5.55
C VAL A 65 3.33 -3.62 4.90
N VAL A 66 3.86 -4.80 5.19
CA VAL A 66 5.20 -5.25 4.81
C VAL A 66 5.10 -6.50 3.95
N ALA A 67 5.81 -6.50 2.83
CA ALA A 67 6.13 -7.71 2.10
C ALA A 67 7.57 -8.12 2.43
N LYS A 68 7.75 -9.36 2.89
CA LYS A 68 9.03 -9.97 3.26
C LYS A 68 9.46 -10.93 2.16
N ILE A 69 10.73 -10.90 1.78
CA ILE A 69 11.34 -11.92 0.93
C ILE A 69 12.31 -12.71 1.80
N MET A 70 11.96 -13.95 2.13
CA MET A 70 12.80 -14.85 2.91
C MET A 70 12.88 -16.20 2.21
N ASN A 71 14.06 -16.79 2.13
CA ASN A 71 14.26 -18.05 1.38
C ASN A 71 13.72 -18.01 -0.06
N ASN A 72 13.78 -16.84 -0.71
CA ASN A 72 13.21 -16.52 -2.03
C ASN A 72 11.67 -16.61 -2.13
N GLU A 73 10.98 -16.67 -1.00
CA GLU A 73 9.52 -16.67 -0.96
C GLU A 73 9.01 -15.33 -0.40
N ALA A 74 7.92 -14.83 -1.00
CA ALA A 74 7.26 -13.63 -0.53
C ALA A 74 6.17 -13.95 0.48
N SER A 75 6.05 -13.13 1.52
CA SER A 75 4.91 -13.14 2.46
C SER A 75 4.46 -11.72 2.78
N LEU A 76 3.16 -11.53 3.05
CA LEU A 76 2.59 -10.25 3.44
C LEU A 76 2.21 -10.25 4.92
N VAL A 77 2.71 -9.27 5.67
CA VAL A 77 2.42 -9.08 7.10
C VAL A 77 2.05 -7.63 7.37
N THR A 78 1.45 -7.38 8.53
CA THR A 78 1.31 -6.01 9.06
C THR A 78 2.14 -5.84 10.31
N GLY A 79 2.45 -4.60 10.65
CA GLY A 79 3.22 -4.28 11.82
C GLY A 79 3.18 -2.80 12.14
N HIS A 80 4.07 -2.40 13.02
CA HIS A 80 4.16 -1.01 13.47
C HIS A 80 5.57 -0.64 13.91
N THR A 81 5.79 0.66 14.04
CA THR A 81 7.01 1.24 14.62
C THR A 81 6.67 1.89 15.96
N PHE A 82 7.57 1.80 16.94
CA PHE A 82 7.42 2.53 18.21
C PHE A 82 8.33 3.75 18.29
N SER A 83 9.47 3.70 17.59
CA SER A 83 10.52 4.72 17.56
C SER A 83 11.30 4.58 16.25
N TYR A 84 12.40 5.32 16.12
CA TYR A 84 13.45 5.01 15.16
C TYR A 84 13.94 3.57 15.41
N GLY A 85 13.64 2.66 14.49
CA GLY A 85 13.93 1.24 14.65
C GLY A 85 13.25 0.37 13.59
N GLY A 86 13.32 -0.93 13.82
CA GLY A 86 12.69 -1.94 12.98
C GLY A 86 11.16 -1.95 13.06
N VAL A 87 10.54 -2.75 12.20
CA VAL A 87 9.09 -2.99 12.21
C VAL A 87 8.80 -4.13 13.16
N LYS A 88 7.92 -3.90 14.14
CA LYS A 88 7.37 -4.99 14.95
C LYS A 88 6.16 -5.56 14.25
N GLU A 89 6.23 -6.83 13.85
CA GLU A 89 5.11 -7.54 13.24
C GLU A 89 3.93 -7.67 14.20
N ASP A 90 2.73 -7.58 13.65
CA ASP A 90 1.51 -7.91 14.36
C ASP A 90 1.33 -9.44 14.42
N PRO A 91 0.63 -9.97 15.45
CA PRO A 91 0.33 -11.40 15.52
C PRO A 91 -0.49 -11.91 14.33
N MET A 92 -1.29 -11.03 13.71
CA MET A 92 -2.11 -11.33 12.54
C MET A 92 -2.16 -10.12 11.62
N PRO A 93 -2.12 -10.31 10.28
CA PRO A 93 -2.28 -9.22 9.33
C PRO A 93 -3.61 -8.49 9.49
N SER A 94 -3.58 -7.16 9.57
CA SER A 94 -4.79 -6.32 9.60
C SER A 94 -5.30 -5.92 8.21
N VAL A 95 -4.85 -6.60 7.15
CA VAL A 95 -5.27 -6.34 5.77
C VAL A 95 -5.63 -7.66 5.09
N GLU A 96 -6.49 -7.59 4.09
CA GLU A 96 -6.81 -8.75 3.27
C GLU A 96 -5.90 -8.76 2.03
N GLU A 97 -5.06 -9.79 1.89
CA GLU A 97 -4.21 -9.98 0.72
C GLU A 97 -5.07 -10.28 -0.53
N LYS A 98 -4.77 -9.60 -1.64
CA LYS A 98 -5.41 -9.81 -2.94
C LYS A 98 -4.44 -10.24 -4.03
N LEU A 99 -3.15 -10.01 -3.81
CA LEU A 99 -2.11 -10.29 -4.76
C LEU A 99 -0.79 -10.41 -4.01
N LEU A 100 -0.02 -11.44 -4.32
CA LEU A 100 1.36 -11.57 -3.91
C LEU A 100 2.12 -12.36 -4.99
N SER A 101 3.15 -11.75 -5.57
CA SER A 101 4.03 -12.43 -6.50
C SER A 101 5.45 -11.89 -6.40
N TYR A 102 6.42 -12.79 -6.46
CA TYR A 102 7.84 -12.44 -6.47
C TYR A 102 8.56 -13.31 -7.48
N ASN A 103 9.17 -12.67 -8.48
CA ASN A 103 9.94 -13.34 -9.52
C ASN A 103 11.00 -12.38 -10.05
N SER A 104 12.23 -12.88 -10.25
CA SER A 104 13.32 -12.13 -10.87
C SER A 104 13.57 -10.77 -10.20
N ASN A 105 13.56 -10.75 -8.86
CA ASN A 105 13.70 -9.57 -8.00
C ASN A 105 12.60 -8.51 -8.16
N VAL A 106 11.50 -8.85 -8.85
CA VAL A 106 10.29 -8.03 -8.95
C VAL A 106 9.24 -8.59 -8.01
N LEU A 107 8.91 -7.81 -6.99
CA LEU A 107 7.82 -8.08 -6.07
C LEU A 107 6.61 -7.24 -6.46
N LYS A 108 5.45 -7.86 -6.44
CA LYS A 108 4.15 -7.22 -6.53
C LYS A 108 3.26 -7.74 -5.42
N PHE A 109 2.71 -6.84 -4.61
CA PHE A 109 1.70 -7.19 -3.64
C PHE A 109 0.52 -6.23 -3.71
N GLY A 110 -0.65 -6.71 -3.31
CA GLY A 110 -1.85 -5.91 -3.25
C GLY A 110 -2.76 -6.38 -2.15
N PHE A 111 -3.44 -5.43 -1.52
CA PHE A 111 -4.28 -5.71 -0.37
C PHE A 111 -5.46 -4.75 -0.30
N THR A 112 -6.44 -5.12 0.51
CA THR A 112 -7.57 -4.28 0.87
C THR A 112 -7.68 -4.06 2.37
N ARG A 113 -8.17 -2.89 2.76
CA ARG A 113 -8.57 -2.58 4.13
C ARG A 113 -9.72 -1.56 4.15
N PRO A 114 -10.51 -1.50 5.23
CA PRO A 114 -11.47 -0.42 5.40
C PRO A 114 -10.76 0.93 5.62
N LEU A 115 -11.44 2.02 5.25
CA LEU A 115 -10.95 3.39 5.49
C LEU A 115 -11.04 3.79 6.96
N GLY A 116 -11.97 3.20 7.70
CA GLY A 116 -12.16 3.45 9.12
C GLY A 116 -11.04 2.87 9.98
N LYS A 117 -11.28 2.88 11.30
CA LYS A 117 -10.40 2.21 12.26
C LYS A 117 -10.22 0.75 11.89
N ASN A 118 -8.99 0.28 11.96
CA ASN A 118 -8.63 -1.08 11.55
C ASN A 118 -7.33 -1.51 12.23
N GLY A 119 -7.21 -2.82 12.46
CA GLY A 119 -6.03 -3.43 13.08
C GLY A 119 -5.86 -3.12 14.57
N PRO A 120 -4.83 -3.68 15.22
CA PRO A 120 -4.62 -3.57 16.67
C PRO A 120 -4.47 -2.15 17.22
N ARG A 121 -4.13 -1.17 16.36
CA ARG A 121 -3.97 0.24 16.73
C ARG A 121 -5.18 1.10 16.38
N GLU A 122 -6.24 0.52 15.81
CA GLU A 122 -7.45 1.24 15.39
C GLU A 122 -7.13 2.40 14.41
N HIS A 123 -6.12 2.23 13.55
CA HIS A 123 -5.64 3.30 12.68
C HIS A 123 -6.66 3.61 11.58
N SER A 124 -6.96 4.90 11.39
CA SER A 124 -7.95 5.39 10.43
C SER A 124 -7.30 6.07 9.24
N LEU A 125 -7.81 5.80 8.04
CA LEU A 125 -7.40 6.42 6.77
C LEU A 125 -8.42 7.43 6.22
N LYS A 126 -9.42 7.82 7.02
CA LYS A 126 -10.48 8.76 6.59
C LYS A 126 -9.98 10.19 6.37
N GLU A 127 -8.98 10.60 7.14
CA GLU A 127 -8.36 11.92 7.02
C GLU A 127 -7.08 11.87 6.21
N CYS A 128 -6.75 13.01 5.60
CA CYS A 128 -5.48 13.18 4.91
C CYS A 128 -4.32 12.93 5.87
N GLN A 129 -3.33 12.16 5.42
CA GLN A 129 -2.17 11.86 6.24
C GLN A 129 -0.98 11.51 5.38
N LYS A 130 0.21 11.61 5.98
CA LYS A 130 1.43 11.18 5.34
C LYS A 130 1.45 9.65 5.17
N TRP A 131 1.80 9.22 3.97
CA TRP A 131 2.11 7.83 3.62
C TRP A 131 3.59 7.74 3.31
N HIS A 132 4.22 6.65 3.75
CA HIS A 132 5.64 6.39 3.52
C HIS A 132 5.80 5.11 2.69
N PHE A 133 6.71 5.14 1.72
CA PHE A 133 6.99 4.05 0.81
C PHE A 133 8.45 3.61 1.00
N MET A 134 8.63 2.43 1.57
CA MET A 134 9.95 1.91 1.93
C MET A 134 10.53 1.14 0.75
N LYS A 135 11.71 1.55 0.27
CA LYS A 135 12.42 0.81 -0.79
C LYS A 135 12.86 -0.57 -0.32
N GLU A 136 13.62 -0.63 0.77
CA GLU A 136 14.12 -1.88 1.36
C GLU A 136 14.54 -1.68 2.81
N GLY A 137 14.40 -2.73 3.61
CA GLY A 137 15.06 -2.91 4.90
C GLY A 137 15.53 -4.36 5.04
N ASP A 138 16.44 -4.60 5.98
CA ASP A 138 17.04 -5.92 6.17
C ASP A 138 16.15 -6.82 7.01
N ILE A 139 16.22 -8.13 6.74
CA ILE A 139 15.71 -9.17 7.62
C ILE A 139 16.91 -9.86 8.26
N VAL A 140 16.99 -9.84 9.59
CA VAL A 140 18.10 -10.48 10.33
C VAL A 140 17.49 -11.35 11.41
N ALA A 141 17.79 -12.66 11.37
CA ALA A 141 17.20 -13.65 12.27
C ALA A 141 15.65 -13.63 12.30
N GLY A 142 15.02 -13.24 11.18
CA GLY A 142 13.56 -13.11 11.05
C GLY A 142 13.00 -11.74 11.46
N ASP A 143 13.80 -10.89 12.11
CA ASP A 143 13.37 -9.56 12.52
C ASP A 143 13.51 -8.53 11.40
N LEU A 144 12.53 -7.64 11.29
CA LEU A 144 12.49 -6.56 10.30
C LEU A 144 13.27 -5.34 10.79
N PHE A 145 14.52 -5.20 10.38
CA PHE A 145 15.39 -4.09 10.76
C PHE A 145 15.01 -2.79 10.05
N SER A 146 15.52 -1.66 10.55
CA SER A 146 15.27 -0.34 9.97
C SER A 146 15.64 -0.28 8.48
N HIS A 147 14.86 0.46 7.70
CA HIS A 147 15.17 0.72 6.31
C HIS A 147 16.54 1.40 6.14
N ARG A 148 17.26 1.08 5.07
CA ARG A 148 18.65 1.57 4.85
C ARG A 148 18.74 3.01 4.33
N ARG A 149 17.65 3.56 3.78
CA ARG A 149 17.61 4.90 3.13
C ARG A 149 16.41 5.69 3.62
N ALA A 150 16.48 7.01 3.53
CA ALA A 150 15.33 7.87 3.82
C ALA A 150 14.09 7.40 3.07
N THR A 151 12.94 7.38 3.77
CA THR A 151 11.67 6.96 3.21
C THR A 151 11.11 8.02 2.30
N ASP A 152 10.66 7.61 1.12
CA ASP A 152 9.88 8.49 0.27
C ASP A 152 8.47 8.61 0.83
N SER A 153 7.94 9.82 0.85
CA SER A 153 6.68 10.10 1.52
C SER A 153 5.85 11.10 0.74
N MET A 154 4.54 11.02 0.85
CA MET A 154 3.62 12.04 0.33
C MET A 154 2.41 12.19 1.26
N ASN A 155 1.76 13.36 1.23
CA ASN A 155 0.46 13.51 1.87
C ASN A 155 -0.61 12.89 0.97
N VAL A 156 -1.45 12.02 1.53
CA VAL A 156 -2.52 11.32 0.78
C VAL A 156 -3.86 11.64 1.39
N CYS A 157 -4.75 12.19 0.57
CA CYS A 157 -6.16 12.42 0.86
C CYS A 157 -7.00 11.43 0.06
N LEU A 158 -7.50 10.37 0.69
CA LEU A 158 -8.22 9.31 -0.04
C LEU A 158 -9.54 9.77 -0.68
N LYS A 159 -10.12 10.87 -0.19
CA LYS A 159 -11.30 11.53 -0.79
C LYS A 159 -11.04 11.95 -2.24
N ASP A 160 -9.81 12.34 -2.56
CA ASP A 160 -9.41 12.77 -3.92
C ASP A 160 -9.19 11.57 -4.86
N CYS A 161 -9.19 10.36 -4.30
CA CYS A 161 -8.95 9.09 -4.99
C CYS A 161 -10.21 8.23 -5.06
N MET A 162 -11.38 8.82 -4.77
CA MET A 162 -12.66 8.13 -4.77
C MET A 162 -13.25 8.06 -6.17
N TRP A 163 -13.78 6.90 -6.52
CA TRP A 163 -14.65 6.77 -7.69
C TRP A 163 -15.82 7.75 -7.57
N HIS A 164 -15.81 8.81 -8.38
CA HIS A 164 -17.01 9.58 -8.65
C HIS A 164 -17.79 8.84 -9.75
N VAL A 165 -18.90 8.23 -9.37
CA VAL A 165 -19.98 7.98 -10.32
C VAL A 165 -20.60 9.36 -10.56
N ILE A 166 -20.31 9.95 -11.74
CA ILE A 166 -21.08 11.08 -12.26
C ILE A 166 -22.36 10.50 -12.87
#